data_AF-A0A2V5L1H4-F1
#
_entry.id   AF-A0A2V5L1H4-F1
#
_cell.length_a   1.000
_cell.length_b   1.000
_cell.length_c   1.000
_cell.angle_alpha   90.00
_cell.angle_beta   90.00
_cell.angle_gamma   90.00
#
_symmetry.space_group_name_H-M   'P 1'
#
loop_
_entity.id
_entity.type
_entity.pdbx_description
1 polymer ?
#
loop_
_entity_poly.entity_id
_entity_poly.type
_entity_poly.pdbx_seq_one_letter_code
_entity_poly.pdbx_strand_id
1 'polypeptide(L)' 'MEVIAATPGQRHELLDDAEAKLRQIAMDHRCGGILVTRHNPIRYSLTLSDTVPFGETWEQTLA' A
#
# COMPACT_ATOMS: atom_id res chain seq x y z
N MET A 1 7.36 1.16 1.92
CA MET A 1 7.77 0.44 0.71
C MET A 1 7.37 1.25 -0.52
N GLU A 2 8.19 1.25 -1.57
CA GLU A 2 7.88 1.97 -2.81
C GLU A 2 7.60 0.99 -3.96
N VAL A 3 6.63 1.34 -4.80
CA VAL A 3 6.19 0.55 -5.96
C VAL A 3 6.16 1.47 -7.18
N ILE A 4 6.80 1.02 -8.26
CA ILE A 4 6.78 1.67 -9.56
C ILE A 4 6.05 0.76 -10.54
N ALA A 5 4.88 1.19 -10.99
CA ALA A 5 4.04 0.48 -11.95
C ALA A 5 3.97 1.28 -13.26
N ALA A 6 4.81 0.91 -14.23
CA ALA A 6 4.89 1.60 -15.51
C ALA A 6 3.64 1.38 -16.38
N THR A 7 2.87 0.31 -16.11
CA THR A 7 1.65 -0.02 -16.85
C THR A 7 0.47 -0.26 -15.90
N PRO A 8 -0.78 -0.04 -16.34
CA PRO A 8 -1.96 -0.30 -15.53
C PRO A 8 -2.10 -1.76 -15.08
N GLY A 9 -1.66 -2.72 -15.91
CA GLY A 9 -1.68 -4.15 -15.57
C GLY A 9 -0.73 -4.47 -14.42
N GLN A 10 0.52 -4.01 -14.52
CA GLN A 10 1.51 -4.18 -13.46
C GLN A 10 1.12 -3.49 -12.16
N ARG A 11 0.33 -2.41 -12.22
CA ARG A 11 -0.11 -1.71 -11.02
C ARG A 11 -0.85 -2.65 -10.07
N HIS A 12 -1.82 -3.40 -10.56
CA HIS A 12 -2.61 -4.27 -9.69
C HIS A 12 -1.73 -5.36 -9.08
N GLU A 13 -0.94 -6.05 -9.90
CA GLU A 13 -0.07 -7.13 -9.42
C GLU A 13 0.97 -6.66 -8.40
N LEU A 14 1.62 -5.51 -8.67
CA LEU A 14 2.65 -4.97 -7.79
C LEU A 14 2.06 -4.38 -6.50
N LEU A 15 0.88 -3.75 -6.55
CA LEU A 15 0.21 -3.25 -5.35
C LEU A 15 -0.34 -4.40 -4.49
N ASP A 16 -0.88 -5.45 -5.10
CA ASP A 16 -1.40 -6.61 -4.38
C ASP A 16 -0.27 -7.38 -3.65
N ASP A 17 0.87 -7.63 -4.33
CA ASP A 17 2.04 -8.25 -3.70
C ASP A 17 2.59 -7.37 -2.56
N ALA A 18 2.61 -6.06 -2.79
CA ALA A 18 3.04 -5.08 -1.82
C ALA A 18 2.15 -5.06 -0.56
N GLU A 19 0.83 -5.08 -0.76
CA GLU A 19 -0.16 -5.11 0.30
C GLU A 19 -0.10 -6.42 1.07
N ALA A 20 0.04 -7.57 0.39
CA ALA A 20 0.15 -8.87 1.05
C ALA A 20 1.34 -8.93 2.03
N LYS A 21 2.50 -8.41 1.61
CA LYS A 21 3.69 -8.32 2.48
C LYS A 21 3.46 -7.43 3.69
N LEU A 22 2.90 -6.24 3.48
CA LEU A 22 2.61 -5.33 4.60
C LEU A 22 1.53 -5.88 5.51
N ARG A 23 0.55 -6.61 4.98
CA ARG A 23 -0.50 -7.25 5.78
C ARG A 23 0.06 -8.32 6.69
N GLN A 24 1.01 -9.13 6.22
CA GLN A 24 1.72 -10.09 7.06
C GLN A 24 2.45 -9.39 8.21
N ILE A 25 3.18 -8.30 7.91
CA ILE A 25 3.86 -7.49 8.93
C ILE A 25 2.85 -6.90 9.92
N ALA A 26 1.73 -6.35 9.44
CA ALA A 26 0.66 -5.82 10.27
C ALA A 26 0.09 -6.87 11.23
N MET A 27 -0.12 -8.09 10.74
CA MET A 27 -0.63 -9.21 11.54
C MET A 27 0.37 -9.66 12.61
N ASP A 28 1.64 -9.78 12.25
CA ASP A 28 2.71 -10.20 13.16
C ASP A 28 2.90 -9.20 14.30
N HIS A 29 2.83 -7.91 13.99
CA HIS A 29 3.00 -6.83 14.96
C HIS A 29 1.69 -6.33 15.58
N ARG A 30 0.53 -6.83 15.12
CA ARG A 30 -0.82 -6.32 15.44
C ARG A 30 -0.92 -4.79 15.36
N CYS A 31 -0.35 -4.20 14.32
CA CYS A 31 -0.26 -2.76 14.14
C CYS A 31 -1.04 -2.32 12.91
N GLY A 32 -1.79 -1.22 13.06
CA GLY A 32 -2.60 -0.47 12.08
C GLY A 32 -3.03 -1.13 10.75
N GLY A 33 -3.45 -0.29 9.82
CA GLY A 33 -3.81 -0.67 8.47
C GLY A 33 -2.72 -0.26 7.48
N ILE A 34 -3.02 -0.43 6.20
CA ILE A 34 -2.09 -0.10 5.12
C ILE A 34 -2.53 1.19 4.45
N LEU A 35 -1.63 2.16 4.39
CA LEU A 35 -1.83 3.41 3.67
C LEU A 35 -1.07 3.35 2.35
N VAL A 36 -1.80 3.37 1.24
CA VAL A 36 -1.28 3.48 -0.12
C VAL A 36 -1.32 4.95 -0.52
N THR A 37 -0.16 5.52 -0.84
CA THR A 37 -0.05 6.89 -1.33
C THR A 37 0.36 6.88 -2.80
N ARG A 38 -0.52 7.38 -3.65
CA ARG A 38 -0.25 7.62 -5.06
C ARG A 38 0.44 8.97 -5.22
N HIS A 39 1.71 8.95 -5.60
CA HIS A 39 2.51 10.15 -5.86
C HIS A 39 2.32 10.66 -7.29
N ASN A 40 2.19 9.74 -8.24
CA ASN A 40 1.90 10.04 -9.64
C ASN A 40 1.33 8.77 -10.32
N PRO A 41 0.99 8.78 -11.62
CA PRO A 41 0.34 7.63 -12.25
C PRO A 41 1.11 6.32 -12.21
N ILE A 42 2.43 6.38 -12.04
CA ILE A 42 3.32 5.21 -12.05
C ILE A 42 4.00 4.96 -10.70
N ARG A 43 3.89 5.86 -9.71
CA ARG A 43 4.62 5.77 -8.44
C ARG A 43 3.68 5.77 -7.25
N TYR A 44 3.85 4.75 -6.42
CA TYR A 44 3.08 4.51 -5.21
C TYR A 44 4.02 4.23 -4.04
N SER A 45 3.61 4.62 -2.84
CA SER A 45 4.26 4.19 -1.61
C SER A 45 3.23 3.56 -0.68
N LEU A 46 3.56 2.40 -0.13
CA LEU A 46 2.72 1.71 0.84
C LEU A 46 3.44 1.71 2.20
N THR A 47 2.72 2.05 3.26
CA THR A 47 3.21 2.02 4.62
C THR A 47 2.16 1.48 5.57
N LEU A 48 2.60 0.90 6.68
CA LEU A 48 1.71 0.71 7.82
C LEU A 48 1.40 2.08 8.43
N SER A 49 0.14 2.30 8.78
CA SER A 49 -0.31 3.55 9.38
C SER A 49 -1.33 3.28 10.47
N ASP A 50 -1.15 3.92 11.63
CA ASP A 50 -2.14 3.93 12.71
C ASP A 50 -3.37 4.78 12.37
N THR A 51 -3.30 5.59 11.32
CA THR A 51 -4.45 6.34 10.80
C THR A 51 -5.40 5.48 9.99
N VAL A 52 -4.97 4.29 9.58
CA VAL A 52 -5.79 3.31 8.88
C VAL A 52 -6.11 2.20 9.88
N PRO A 53 -7.39 1.80 10.04
CA PRO A 53 -7.73 0.72 10.96
C PRO A 53 -7.10 -0.61 10.52
N PHE A 54 -6.81 -1.47 11.50
CA PHE A 54 -6.26 -2.79 11.23
C PHE A 54 -7.20 -3.62 10.34
N GLY A 55 -6.62 -4.26 9.32
CA GLY A 55 -7.36 -5.03 8.32
C GLY A 55 -7.91 -4.19 7.16
N GLU A 56 -7.74 -2.86 7.20
CA GLU A 56 -8.10 -1.98 6.10
C GLU A 56 -6.88 -1.51 5.31
N THR A 57 -7.13 -1.20 4.03
CA THR A 57 -6.18 -0.58 3.11
C THR A 57 -6.84 0.65 2.51
N TRP A 58 -6.26 1.82 2.74
CA TRP A 58 -6.77 3.09 2.21
C TRP A 58 -5.83 3.67 1.17
N GLU A 59 -6.37 4.20 0.08
CA GLU A 59 -5.61 4.92 -0.94
C GLU A 59 -5.77 6.44 -0.77
N GLN A 60 -4.65 7.15 -0.74
CA GLN A 60 -4.60 8.61 -0.84
C GLN A 60 -3.88 9.02 -2.13
N THR A 61 -4.37 10.05 -2.80
CA THR A 61 -3.68 10.67 -3.93
C THR A 61 -3.11 12.00 -3.47
N LEU A 62 -1.79 12.19 -3.66
CA LEU A 62 -1.17 13.49 -3.48
C LEU A 62 -1.46 14.32 -4.75
N ALA A 63 -2.16 15.44 -4.55
CA ALA A 63 -2.47 16.42 -5.59
C ALA A 63 -1.30 17.37 -5.82
#